data_AF-A0A2E0FFA7-F1
#
_entry.id   AF-A0A2E0FFA7-F1
#
_cell.length_a   1.000
_cell.length_b   1.000
_cell.length_c   1.000
_cell.angle_alpha   90.00
_cell.angle_beta   90.00
_cell.angle_gamma   90.00
#
_symmetry.space_group_name_H-M   'P 1'
#
loop_
_entity.id
_entity.type
_entity.pdbx_description
1 polymer ?
#
loop_
_entity_poly.entity_id
_entity_poly.type
_entity_poly.pdbx_seq_one_letter_code
_entity_poly.pdbx_strand_id
1 'polypeptide(L)'
;MKTILFALPGNEELTAKLAQQFQAETGEATIRQFPDGETYVQIKSDVKGKRVVLVCTLHQPDNKLLPLYFLSKTVKDLGADCTCLIAPYLAYMRQDKRFHPGEGITSEYFGSLISQFAETLVTIDPHLHRRSSLSEVYQIPCKVEHAANHISSWIKDNIENPVLVGPDSESEQWVSEVARNANAPFIVLEKIRHGDKDV
;
A
#
# COMPACT_ATOMS: atom_id res chain seq x y z
N MET A 1 -10.28 -0.95 23.23
CA MET A 1 -10.75 0.12 22.32
C MET A 1 -11.39 -0.53 21.11
N LYS A 2 -12.60 -0.13 20.72
CA LYS A 2 -13.27 -0.73 19.55
C LYS A 2 -12.62 -0.26 18.26
N THR A 3 -12.55 -1.13 17.27
CA THR A 3 -11.99 -0.84 15.94
C THR A 3 -13.10 -0.86 14.90
N ILE A 4 -13.09 0.11 13.99
CA ILE A 4 -14.00 0.22 12.86
C ILE A 4 -13.20 0.41 11.56
N LEU A 5 -13.52 -0.35 10.53
CA LEU A 5 -12.83 -0.32 9.25
C LEU A 5 -13.71 0.37 8.20
N PHE A 6 -13.14 1.27 7.41
CA PHE A 6 -13.78 1.88 6.24
C PHE A 6 -13.04 1.48 4.97
N ALA A 7 -13.79 1.08 3.95
CA ALA A 7 -13.27 0.85 2.62
C ALA A 7 -13.30 2.16 1.83
N LEU A 8 -12.20 2.52 1.18
CA LEU A 8 -12.31 3.39 0.01
C LEU A 8 -12.92 2.61 -1.16
N PRO A 9 -13.60 3.27 -2.11
CA PRO A 9 -14.22 2.60 -3.25
C PRO A 9 -13.27 1.61 -3.94
N GLY A 10 -13.74 0.37 -4.13
CA GLY A 10 -12.98 -0.74 -4.70
C GLY A 10 -12.15 -1.56 -3.71
N ASN A 11 -12.28 -1.30 -2.40
CA ASN A 11 -11.59 -2.05 -1.33
C ASN A 11 -12.57 -2.79 -0.41
N GLU A 12 -13.85 -2.88 -0.77
CA GLU A 12 -14.94 -3.40 0.06
C GLU A 12 -14.71 -4.86 0.43
N GLU A 13 -14.32 -5.69 -0.53
CA GLU A 13 -14.08 -7.12 -0.30
C GLU A 13 -12.93 -7.36 0.70
N LEU A 14 -11.79 -6.69 0.49
CA LEU A 14 -10.65 -6.78 1.40
C LEU A 14 -11.02 -6.28 2.80
N THR A 15 -11.76 -5.17 2.87
CA THR A 15 -12.19 -4.57 4.13
C THR A 15 -13.12 -5.51 4.91
N ALA A 16 -14.07 -6.15 4.22
CA ALA A 16 -14.98 -7.12 4.83
C ALA A 16 -14.21 -8.34 5.39
N LYS A 17 -13.26 -8.88 4.62
CA LYS A 17 -12.39 -9.97 5.07
C LYS A 17 -11.57 -9.57 6.30
N LEU A 18 -10.96 -8.39 6.30
CA LEU A 18 -10.20 -7.88 7.45
C LEU A 18 -11.08 -7.66 8.68
N ALA A 19 -12.27 -7.05 8.51
CA ALA A 19 -13.20 -6.81 9.59
C ALA A 19 -13.65 -8.11 10.26
N GLN A 20 -13.93 -9.15 9.46
CA GLN A 20 -14.27 -10.48 9.97
C GLN A 20 -13.12 -11.09 10.77
N GLN A 21 -11.88 -11.05 10.25
CA GLN A 21 -10.71 -11.62 10.92
C GLN A 21 -10.38 -10.88 12.22
N PHE A 22 -10.50 -9.55 12.24
CA PHE A 22 -10.24 -8.73 13.42
C PHE A 22 -11.41 -8.64 14.40
N GLN A 23 -12.57 -9.25 14.08
CA GLN A 23 -13.81 -9.11 14.84
C GLN A 23 -14.16 -7.62 15.06
N ALA A 24 -13.95 -6.81 14.02
CA ALA A 24 -14.10 -5.36 14.05
C ALA A 24 -15.37 -4.93 13.30
N GLU A 25 -15.83 -3.72 13.58
CA GLU A 25 -17.01 -3.15 12.93
C GLU A 25 -16.64 -2.73 11.48
N THR A 26 -17.56 -2.91 10.53
CA THR A 26 -17.45 -2.28 9.21
C THR A 26 -18.20 -0.96 9.24
N GLY A 27 -17.49 0.13 8.97
CA GLY A 27 -18.06 1.47 8.89
C GLY A 27 -18.68 1.75 7.54
N GLU A 28 -19.75 2.54 7.56
CA GLU A 28 -20.45 3.01 6.37
C GLU A 28 -20.13 4.49 6.14
N ALA A 29 -19.69 4.80 4.93
CA ALA A 29 -19.45 6.17 4.47
C ALA A 29 -19.95 6.33 3.03
N THR A 30 -20.48 7.50 2.71
CA THR A 30 -20.73 7.90 1.33
C THR A 30 -19.51 8.65 0.82
N ILE A 31 -18.86 8.11 -0.22
CA ILE A 31 -17.78 8.77 -0.95
C ILE A 31 -18.20 8.84 -2.41
N ARG A 32 -18.34 10.05 -2.94
CA ARG A 32 -18.76 10.28 -4.33
C ARG A 32 -18.16 11.58 -4.86
N GLN A 33 -18.32 11.81 -6.15
CA GLN A 33 -17.96 13.08 -6.77
C GLN A 33 -19.18 14.00 -6.92
N PHE A 34 -18.94 15.30 -6.85
CA PHE A 34 -19.83 16.33 -7.37
C PHE A 34 -19.74 16.38 -8.91
N PRO A 35 -20.67 17.07 -9.61
CA PRO A 35 -20.65 17.15 -11.07
C PRO A 35 -19.37 17.75 -11.69
N ASP A 36 -18.64 18.56 -10.94
CA ASP A 36 -17.35 19.16 -11.33
C ASP A 36 -16.13 18.30 -10.96
N GLY A 37 -16.35 17.14 -10.32
CA GLY A 37 -15.31 16.20 -9.93
C GLY A 37 -14.80 16.36 -8.50
N GLU A 38 -15.27 17.36 -7.74
CA GLU A 38 -14.88 17.52 -6.34
C GLU A 38 -15.35 16.34 -5.48
N THR A 39 -14.57 16.01 -4.44
CA THR A 39 -14.89 14.86 -3.59
C THR A 39 -15.85 15.23 -2.46
N TYR A 40 -16.93 14.48 -2.34
CA TYR A 40 -17.84 14.48 -1.20
C TYR A 40 -17.57 13.28 -0.29
N VAL A 41 -17.50 13.52 1.03
CA VAL A 41 -17.41 12.47 2.06
C VAL A 41 -18.45 12.70 3.15
N GLN A 42 -19.14 11.63 3.54
CA GLN A 42 -20.04 11.61 4.69
C GLN A 42 -19.89 10.29 5.45
N ILE A 43 -19.54 10.37 6.74
CA ILE A 43 -19.53 9.22 7.64
C ILE A 43 -20.95 8.97 8.17
N LYS A 44 -21.43 7.73 8.09
CA LYS A 44 -22.75 7.33 8.62
C LYS A 44 -22.67 6.56 9.94
N SER A 45 -21.55 5.87 10.18
CA SER A 45 -21.32 5.12 11.41
C SER A 45 -20.76 6.00 12.54
N ASP A 46 -21.04 5.64 13.79
CA ASP A 46 -20.39 6.29 14.94
C ASP A 46 -18.91 5.88 15.05
N VAL A 47 -18.01 6.85 15.01
CA VAL A 47 -16.55 6.68 15.09
C VAL A 47 -15.95 7.19 16.41
N LYS A 48 -16.76 7.83 17.27
CA LYS A 48 -16.25 8.52 18.45
C LYS A 48 -15.55 7.56 19.42
N GLY A 49 -14.31 7.86 19.77
CA GLY A 49 -13.47 7.05 20.67
C GLY A 49 -13.06 5.69 20.09
N LYS A 50 -13.26 5.45 18.79
CA LYS A 50 -12.86 4.20 18.12
C LYS A 50 -11.52 4.37 17.40
N ARG A 51 -10.80 3.25 17.22
CA ARG A 51 -9.72 3.14 16.25
C ARG A 51 -10.32 3.03 14.87
N VAL A 52 -10.00 3.97 13.99
CA VAL A 52 -10.46 3.92 12.62
C VAL A 52 -9.35 3.38 11.73
N VAL A 53 -9.68 2.35 10.96
CA VAL A 53 -8.80 1.78 9.95
C VAL A 53 -9.35 2.12 8.58
N LEU A 54 -8.53 2.74 7.73
CA LEU A 54 -8.88 3.12 6.36
C LEU A 54 -8.18 2.15 5.43
N VAL A 55 -8.95 1.40 4.63
CA VAL A 55 -8.41 0.43 3.68
C VAL A 55 -8.43 1.03 2.29
N CYS A 56 -7.25 1.25 1.71
CA CYS A 56 -7.11 1.83 0.37
C CYS A 56 -5.85 1.30 -0.34
N THR A 57 -6.01 0.42 -1.32
CA THR A 57 -4.95 0.14 -2.28
C THR A 57 -4.65 1.38 -3.12
N LEU A 58 -3.41 1.87 -3.07
CA LEU A 58 -3.00 3.10 -3.75
C LEU A 58 -2.58 2.85 -5.21
N HIS A 59 -2.98 1.73 -5.83
CA HIS A 59 -2.85 1.58 -7.28
C HIS A 59 -3.68 2.67 -7.99
N GLN A 60 -3.09 3.41 -8.94
CA GLN A 60 -3.69 4.63 -9.50
C GLN A 60 -4.14 5.59 -8.37
N PRO A 61 -3.17 6.16 -7.61
CA PRO A 61 -3.45 6.82 -6.33
C PRO A 61 -4.13 8.20 -6.45
N ASP A 62 -3.99 8.88 -7.58
CA ASP A 62 -4.25 10.33 -7.66
C ASP A 62 -5.70 10.68 -7.38
N ASN A 63 -6.64 9.95 -7.97
CA ASN A 63 -8.07 10.13 -7.73
C ASN A 63 -8.53 9.57 -6.38
N LYS A 64 -7.69 8.81 -5.67
CA LYS A 64 -7.98 8.25 -4.35
C LYS A 64 -7.45 9.11 -3.21
N LEU A 65 -6.44 9.95 -3.48
CA LEU A 65 -5.71 10.69 -2.46
C LEU A 65 -6.59 11.72 -1.73
N LEU A 66 -7.35 12.53 -2.47
CA LEU A 66 -8.27 13.50 -1.85
C LEU A 66 -9.41 12.80 -1.08
N PRO A 67 -10.13 11.79 -1.63
CA PRO A 67 -11.07 11.00 -0.84
C PRO A 67 -10.48 10.38 0.42
N LEU A 68 -9.28 9.82 0.34
CA LEU A 68 -8.61 9.22 1.49
C LEU A 68 -8.28 10.26 2.56
N TYR A 69 -7.71 11.39 2.13
CA TYR A 69 -7.38 12.52 3.01
C TYR A 69 -8.64 13.05 3.71
N PHE A 70 -9.70 13.34 2.95
CA PHE A 70 -10.96 13.84 3.50
C PHE A 70 -11.60 12.83 4.44
N LEU A 71 -11.64 11.55 4.07
CA LEU A 71 -12.16 10.50 4.94
C LEU A 71 -11.40 10.46 6.28
N SER A 72 -10.06 10.49 6.24
CA SER A 72 -9.25 10.49 7.46
C SER A 72 -9.48 11.71 8.34
N LYS A 73 -9.53 12.91 7.73
CA LYS A 73 -9.81 14.15 8.47
C LYS A 73 -11.22 14.14 9.06
N THR A 74 -12.24 13.77 8.27
CA THR A 74 -13.62 13.71 8.74
C THR A 74 -13.79 12.74 9.92
N VAL A 75 -13.17 11.55 9.91
CA VAL A 75 -13.30 10.64 11.07
C VAL A 75 -12.61 11.18 12.31
N LYS A 76 -11.44 11.84 12.18
CA LYS A 76 -10.77 12.50 13.31
C LYS A 76 -11.61 13.65 13.86
N ASP A 77 -12.18 14.48 13.00
CA ASP A 77 -13.06 15.60 13.39
C ASP A 77 -14.32 15.11 14.12
N LEU A 78 -14.84 13.93 13.75
CA LEU A 78 -15.96 13.26 14.43
C LEU A 78 -15.55 12.51 15.71
N GLY A 79 -14.30 12.64 16.14
CA GLY A 79 -13.81 12.15 17.43
C GLY A 79 -13.25 10.73 17.42
N ALA A 80 -12.83 10.20 16.26
CA ALA A 80 -12.02 8.99 16.22
C ALA A 80 -10.73 9.16 17.06
N ASP A 81 -10.39 8.13 17.83
CA ASP A 81 -9.22 8.16 18.70
C ASP A 81 -7.94 8.19 17.85
N CYS A 82 -7.83 7.26 16.91
CA CYS A 82 -6.70 7.19 16.00
C CYS A 82 -7.07 6.75 14.58
N THR A 83 -6.21 7.06 13.60
CA THR A 83 -6.34 6.60 12.20
C THR A 83 -5.18 5.71 11.78
N CYS A 84 -5.50 4.54 11.24
CA CYS A 84 -4.55 3.61 10.63
C CYS A 84 -4.87 3.45 9.14
N LEU A 85 -3.89 3.67 8.27
CA LEU A 85 -4.01 3.39 6.84
C LEU A 85 -3.51 1.97 6.57
N ILE A 86 -4.36 1.11 6.02
CA ILE A 86 -3.96 -0.14 5.38
C ILE A 86 -3.92 0.12 3.88
N ALA A 87 -2.72 0.19 3.32
CA ALA A 87 -2.48 0.34 1.90
C ALA A 87 -1.70 -0.88 1.38
N PRO A 88 -2.39 -1.96 0.94
CA PRO A 88 -1.72 -3.18 0.50
C PRO A 88 -0.69 -2.93 -0.61
N TYR A 89 -1.01 -2.01 -1.53
CA TYR A 89 -0.06 -1.41 -2.46
C TYR A 89 0.21 0.03 -2.04
N LEU A 90 1.47 0.36 -1.74
CA LEU A 90 1.92 1.71 -1.43
C LEU A 90 2.52 2.37 -2.67
N ALA A 91 1.92 3.48 -3.10
CA ALA A 91 2.33 4.20 -4.30
C ALA A 91 3.45 5.22 -4.05
N TYR A 92 3.93 5.84 -5.13
CA TYR A 92 4.91 6.93 -5.11
C TYR A 92 6.30 6.62 -4.52
N MET A 93 6.60 5.35 -4.26
CA MET A 93 7.91 4.93 -3.74
C MET A 93 9.02 4.79 -4.80
N ARG A 94 8.71 4.96 -6.09
CA ARG A 94 9.66 4.71 -7.21
C ARG A 94 10.61 5.87 -7.50
N GLN A 95 10.16 7.12 -7.33
CA GLN A 95 11.00 8.30 -7.53
C GLN A 95 11.62 8.68 -6.17
N ASP A 96 12.65 7.90 -5.81
CA ASP A 96 13.34 7.94 -4.52
C ASP A 96 14.67 8.70 -4.53
N LYS A 97 15.11 9.16 -5.71
CA LYS A 97 16.33 9.93 -5.91
C LYS A 97 16.20 10.82 -7.15
N ARG A 98 16.95 11.93 -7.17
CA ARG A 98 17.18 12.74 -8.39
C ARG A 98 18.28 12.11 -9.22
N PHE A 99 17.99 11.72 -10.45
CA PHE A 99 18.96 11.29 -11.45
C PHE A 99 19.37 12.44 -12.35
N HIS A 100 18.43 13.35 -12.64
CA HIS A 100 18.64 14.53 -13.48
C HIS A 100 18.38 15.83 -12.69
N PRO A 101 19.05 16.94 -13.07
CA PRO A 101 18.73 18.26 -12.54
C PRO A 101 17.25 18.62 -12.73
N GLY A 102 16.62 19.16 -11.69
CA GLY A 102 15.23 19.61 -11.72
C GLY A 102 14.18 18.56 -11.31
N GLU A 103 14.56 17.30 -11.10
CA GLU A 103 13.63 16.26 -10.67
C GLU A 103 13.17 16.41 -9.20
N GLY A 104 11.92 16.03 -8.95
CA GLY A 104 11.38 15.88 -7.60
C GLY A 104 11.79 14.56 -6.96
N ILE A 105 11.62 14.45 -5.63
CA ILE A 105 11.71 13.19 -4.89
C ILE A 105 10.30 12.89 -4.37
N THR A 106 9.40 12.48 -5.27
CA THR A 106 7.96 12.38 -4.95
C THR A 106 7.64 11.37 -3.86
N SER A 107 8.51 10.38 -3.63
CA SER A 107 8.44 9.51 -2.46
C SER A 107 8.44 10.29 -1.13
N GLU A 108 9.32 11.28 -0.97
CA GLU A 108 9.39 12.11 0.24
C GLU A 108 8.17 13.02 0.38
N TYR A 109 7.71 13.61 -0.72
CA TYR A 109 6.55 14.49 -0.71
C TYR A 109 5.29 13.71 -0.35
N PHE A 110 5.12 12.53 -0.94
CA PHE A 110 4.00 11.65 -0.68
C PHE A 110 4.06 11.07 0.74
N GLY A 111 5.24 10.65 1.20
CA GLY A 111 5.45 10.19 2.58
C GLY A 111 5.06 11.22 3.63
N SER A 112 5.52 12.47 3.43
CA SER A 112 5.16 13.61 4.28
C SER A 112 3.65 13.87 4.25
N LEU A 113 3.03 13.86 3.06
CA LEU A 113 1.59 14.09 2.91
C LEU A 113 0.76 13.03 3.66
N ILE A 114 1.04 11.73 3.46
CA ILE A 114 0.33 10.66 4.17
C ILE A 114 0.51 10.79 5.69
N SER A 115 1.73 11.11 6.13
CA SER A 115 2.06 11.27 7.56
C SER A 115 1.31 12.43 8.23
N GLN A 116 0.74 13.36 7.47
CA GLN A 116 -0.09 14.47 8.01
C GLN A 116 -1.54 14.08 8.31
N PHE A 117 -2.01 12.92 7.83
CA PHE A 117 -3.41 12.52 8.00
C PHE A 117 -3.64 11.07 8.41
N ALA A 118 -2.65 10.19 8.29
CA ALA A 118 -2.67 8.87 8.93
C ALA A 118 -1.73 8.88 10.14
N GLU A 119 -2.06 8.20 11.22
CA GLU A 119 -1.18 8.10 12.40
C GLU A 119 -0.36 6.82 12.41
N THR A 120 -0.78 5.79 11.66
CA THR A 120 -0.02 4.56 11.40
C THR A 120 -0.29 4.05 9.98
N LEU A 121 0.65 3.32 9.40
CA LEU A 121 0.57 2.75 8.05
C LEU A 121 0.89 1.25 8.07
N VAL A 122 0.11 0.44 7.36
CA VAL A 122 0.41 -0.97 7.06
C VAL A 122 0.43 -1.15 5.54
N THR A 123 1.47 -1.80 5.01
CA THR A 123 1.61 -2.10 3.57
C THR A 123 2.25 -3.46 3.35
N ILE A 124 2.17 -3.96 2.11
CA ILE A 124 2.83 -5.18 1.68
C ILE A 124 3.93 -4.82 0.67
N ASP A 125 5.13 -5.37 0.84
CA ASP A 125 6.26 -5.30 -0.11
C ASP A 125 6.42 -3.93 -0.82
N PRO A 126 6.58 -2.81 -0.07
CA PRO A 126 6.76 -1.49 -0.67
C PRO A 126 8.07 -1.44 -1.46
N HIS A 127 8.11 -0.59 -2.49
CA HIS A 127 9.31 -0.40 -3.30
C HIS A 127 10.42 0.31 -2.50
N LEU A 128 11.29 -0.46 -1.86
CA LEU A 128 12.44 -0.01 -1.08
C LEU A 128 13.76 -0.36 -1.78
N HIS A 129 14.01 0.24 -2.95
CA HIS A 129 15.22 -0.05 -3.72
C HIS A 129 16.44 0.68 -3.14
N ARG A 130 16.37 2.00 -2.92
CA ARG A 130 17.52 2.79 -2.41
C ARG A 130 17.40 3.20 -0.94
N ARG A 131 16.35 2.74 -0.29
CA ARG A 131 16.01 3.04 1.11
C ARG A 131 15.96 1.73 1.87
N SER A 132 16.43 1.75 3.11
CA SER A 132 16.44 0.56 3.96
C SER A 132 15.10 0.31 4.65
N SER A 133 14.30 1.37 4.83
CA SER A 133 13.04 1.30 5.57
C SER A 133 12.07 2.43 5.18
N LEU A 134 10.78 2.22 5.47
CA LEU A 134 9.76 3.26 5.29
C LEU A 134 9.95 4.45 6.24
N SER A 135 10.62 4.28 7.39
CA SER A 135 10.88 5.39 8.34
C SER A 135 11.80 6.48 7.78
N GLU A 136 12.49 6.23 6.67
CA GLU A 136 13.25 7.27 5.95
C GLU A 136 12.34 8.22 5.15
N VAL A 137 11.06 7.87 4.98
CA VAL A 137 10.08 8.59 4.14
C VAL A 137 8.85 9.02 4.94
N TYR A 138 8.38 8.16 5.84
CA TYR A 138 7.18 8.38 6.65
C TYR A 138 7.55 8.74 8.08
N GLN A 139 6.92 9.79 8.62
CA GLN A 139 7.12 10.26 10.00
C GLN A 139 6.17 9.58 11.00
N ILE A 140 5.50 8.51 10.56
CA ILE A 140 4.54 7.73 11.33
C ILE A 140 5.00 6.27 11.43
N PRO A 141 4.60 5.52 12.47
CA PRO A 141 4.91 4.10 12.54
C PRO A 141 4.37 3.34 11.31
N CYS A 142 5.25 2.63 10.63
CA CYS A 142 4.93 1.80 9.49
C CYS A 142 5.17 0.31 9.80
N LYS A 143 4.20 -0.53 9.45
CA LYS A 143 4.34 -1.98 9.44
C LYS A 143 4.39 -2.45 7.99
N VAL A 144 5.46 -3.16 7.64
CA VAL A 144 5.62 -3.82 6.35
C VAL A 144 5.39 -5.31 6.55
N GLU A 145 4.48 -5.88 5.77
CA GLU A 145 4.31 -7.31 5.61
C GLU A 145 4.93 -7.78 4.28
N HIS A 146 5.31 -9.04 4.22
CA HIS A 146 5.98 -9.62 3.06
C HIS A 146 5.20 -10.82 2.51
N ALA A 147 4.90 -10.81 1.22
CA ALA A 147 4.14 -11.86 0.56
C ALA A 147 4.99 -13.07 0.17
N ALA A 148 6.32 -12.97 0.23
CA ALA A 148 7.26 -13.98 -0.25
C ALA A 148 6.93 -15.39 0.29
N ASN A 149 6.69 -15.53 1.60
CA ASN A 149 6.36 -16.83 2.22
C ASN A 149 5.04 -17.42 1.70
N HIS A 150 4.02 -16.59 1.51
CA HIS A 150 2.72 -17.02 0.98
C HIS A 150 2.84 -17.46 -0.49
N ILE A 151 3.55 -16.69 -1.31
CA ILE A 151 3.82 -17.04 -2.71
C ILE A 151 4.61 -18.34 -2.79
N SER A 152 5.65 -18.48 -1.96
CA SER A 152 6.51 -19.67 -1.94
C SER A 152 5.73 -20.93 -1.57
N SER A 153 4.88 -20.85 -0.55
CA SER A 153 4.04 -21.96 -0.10
C SER A 153 3.05 -22.36 -1.20
N TRP A 154 2.41 -21.37 -1.83
CA TRP A 154 1.49 -21.65 -2.95
C TRP A 154 2.21 -22.32 -4.12
N ILE A 155 3.40 -21.84 -4.53
CA ILE A 155 4.18 -22.46 -5.61
C ILE A 155 4.52 -23.91 -5.27
N LYS A 156 5.02 -24.16 -4.05
CA LYS A 156 5.41 -25.48 -3.58
C LYS A 156 4.25 -26.49 -3.60
N ASP A 157 3.05 -26.03 -3.24
CA ASP A 157 1.87 -26.89 -3.12
C ASP A 157 1.13 -27.09 -4.45
N ASN A 158 1.33 -26.20 -5.44
CA ASN A 158 0.50 -26.15 -6.65
C ASN A 158 1.27 -26.36 -7.96
N ILE A 159 2.60 -26.24 -7.97
CA ILE A 159 3.40 -26.33 -9.19
C ILE A 159 4.42 -27.46 -9.07
N GLU A 160 4.36 -28.43 -9.98
CA GLU A 160 5.33 -29.51 -10.06
C GLU A 160 6.61 -29.02 -10.76
N ASN A 161 7.78 -29.27 -10.15
CA ASN A 161 9.10 -28.89 -10.66
C ASN A 161 9.22 -27.43 -11.17
N PRO A 162 8.90 -26.41 -10.33
CA PRO A 162 8.92 -25.02 -10.75
C PRO A 162 10.36 -24.52 -11.00
N VAL A 163 10.51 -23.60 -11.95
CA VAL A 163 11.70 -22.76 -12.12
C VAL A 163 11.26 -21.31 -12.01
N LEU A 164 11.85 -20.57 -11.07
CA LEU A 164 11.52 -19.16 -10.88
C LEU A 164 12.44 -18.27 -11.72
N VAL A 165 11.86 -17.26 -12.37
CA VAL A 165 12.59 -16.37 -13.27
C VAL A 165 12.48 -14.93 -12.77
N GLY A 166 13.61 -14.35 -12.39
CA GLY A 166 13.74 -12.93 -12.12
C GLY A 166 13.90 -12.15 -13.43
N PRO A 167 13.06 -11.16 -13.73
CA PRO A 167 13.11 -10.43 -15.01
C PRO A 167 14.36 -9.57 -15.21
N ASP A 168 15.02 -9.16 -14.12
CA ASP A 168 16.26 -8.38 -14.14
C ASP A 168 17.05 -8.54 -12.83
N SER A 169 18.27 -8.01 -12.78
CA SER A 169 19.12 -8.07 -11.59
C SER A 169 18.54 -7.40 -10.35
N GLU A 170 17.68 -6.39 -10.49
CA GLU A 170 17.02 -5.75 -9.34
C GLU A 170 16.04 -6.72 -8.65
N SER A 171 15.51 -7.68 -9.41
CA SER A 171 14.57 -8.70 -8.91
C SER A 171 15.21 -9.86 -8.15
N GLU A 172 16.54 -9.99 -8.20
CA GLU A 172 17.27 -11.15 -7.65
C GLU A 172 16.93 -11.41 -6.18
N GLN A 173 16.88 -10.35 -5.37
CA GLN A 173 16.56 -10.44 -3.95
C GLN A 173 15.20 -11.10 -3.68
N TRP A 174 14.18 -10.82 -4.50
CA TRP A 174 12.84 -11.35 -4.31
C TRP A 174 12.72 -12.77 -4.88
N VAL A 175 13.23 -13.00 -6.10
CA VAL A 175 13.08 -14.31 -6.75
C VAL A 175 13.88 -15.39 -6.01
N SER A 176 15.08 -15.07 -5.53
CA SER A 176 15.93 -16.01 -4.80
C SER A 176 15.32 -16.39 -3.44
N GLU A 177 14.71 -15.44 -2.73
CA GLU A 177 14.00 -15.70 -1.48
C GLU A 177 12.83 -16.66 -1.72
N VAL A 178 11.97 -16.36 -2.70
CA VAL A 178 10.81 -17.20 -3.02
C VAL A 178 11.24 -18.60 -3.47
N ALA A 179 12.27 -18.69 -4.32
CA ALA A 179 12.78 -19.96 -4.83
C ALA A 179 13.34 -20.85 -3.73
N ARG A 180 14.16 -20.27 -2.83
CA ARG A 180 14.69 -20.97 -1.66
C ARG A 180 13.57 -21.51 -0.77
N ASN A 181 12.55 -20.70 -0.50
CA ASN A 181 11.42 -21.09 0.35
C ASN A 181 10.53 -22.15 -0.33
N ALA A 182 10.38 -22.10 -1.65
CA ALA A 182 9.66 -23.09 -2.44
C ALA A 182 10.47 -24.38 -2.71
N ASN A 183 11.75 -24.43 -2.31
CA ASN A 183 12.70 -25.50 -2.65
C ASN A 183 12.81 -25.73 -4.16
N ALA A 184 12.99 -24.63 -4.90
CA ALA A 184 13.00 -24.59 -6.36
C ALA A 184 14.26 -23.87 -6.88
N PRO A 185 14.77 -24.23 -8.08
CA PRO A 185 15.79 -23.45 -8.75
C PRO A 185 15.26 -22.09 -9.21
N PHE A 186 16.16 -21.12 -9.37
CA PHE A 186 15.86 -19.85 -10.01
C PHE A 186 16.94 -19.42 -11.00
N ILE A 187 16.55 -18.54 -11.91
CA ILE A 187 17.45 -17.82 -12.82
C ILE A 187 17.07 -16.34 -12.82
N VAL A 188 18.05 -15.47 -13.03
CA VAL A 188 17.85 -14.03 -13.20
C VAL A 188 18.29 -13.65 -14.61
N LEU A 189 17.44 -12.90 -15.31
CA LEU A 189 17.77 -12.41 -16.64
C LEU A 189 18.62 -11.14 -16.55
N GLU A 190 19.52 -10.96 -17.52
CA GLU A 190 20.27 -9.71 -17.68
C GLU A 190 19.52 -8.77 -18.62
N LYS A 191 19.20 -7.56 -18.13
CA LYS A 191 18.51 -6.55 -18.93
C LYS A 191 19.53 -5.60 -19.59
N ILE A 192 19.59 -5.64 -20.91
CA ILE A 192 20.35 -4.67 -21.72
C ILE A 192 19.35 -3.60 -22.19
N ARG A 193 19.60 -2.32 -21.86
CA ARG A 193 18.76 -1.19 -22.30
C ARG A 193 19.44 -0.47 -23.46
N HIS A 194 18.76 -0.42 -24.61
CA HIS A 194 19.25 0.30 -25.80
C HIS A 194 18.83 1.78 -25.85
N GLY A 195 17.85 2.19 -25.02
CA GLY A 195 17.39 3.57 -24.83
C GLY A 195 15.87 3.69 -24.99
N ASP A 196 15.26 4.77 -24.49
CA ASP A 196 13.78 4.93 -24.51
C ASP A 196 13.18 5.11 -25.92
N LYS A 197 14.02 5.16 -26.96
CA LYS A 197 13.64 5.32 -28.38
C LYS A 197 14.04 4.16 -29.29
N ASP A 198 14.82 3.20 -28.78
CA ASP A 198 15.23 2.01 -29.51
C ASP A 198 14.79 0.79 -28.69
N VAL A 199 13.64 0.24 -29.09
CA VAL A 199 13.05 -0.99 -28.53
C VAL A 199 13.66 -2.21 -29.21
#